data_AF-A0AAP0I841-F1
#
_entry.id   AF-A0AAP0I841-F1
#
_cell.length_a   1.000
_cell.length_b   1.000
_cell.length_c   1.000
_cell.angle_alpha   90.00
_cell.angle_beta   90.00
_cell.angle_gamma   90.00
#
_symmetry.space_group_name_H-M   'P 1'
#
loop_
_entity.id
_entity.type
_entity.pdbx_description
1 polymer ?
#
loop_
_entity_poly.entity_id
_entity_poly.type
_entity_poly.pdbx_seq_one_letter_code
_entity_poly.pdbx_strand_id
1 'polypeptide(L)'
;MSVIIQDEEGKFFLLCKGADSIIFDRLSNDGKMYEEDTRKHLNEYGEAGLRTLALAYKRLEESEYLAWNDEFQKAKTTVGQNREALLEDISDVMENNLILVGATAVEDKLQKGVPQCIDKLAQAGLKLWVLTGDKMETAINIGYACSLLRQGMKQICITTVATDTAEDAKKVLSFYYLGKVLSFESEYISK
;
A
#
# COMPACT_ATOMS: atom_id res chain seq x y z
N MET A 1 -5.17 -9.52 -2.52
CA MET A 1 -5.19 -10.92 -2.02
C MET A 1 -6.63 -11.35 -2.00
N SER A 2 -6.93 -12.49 -2.61
CA SER A 2 -8.27 -13.04 -2.64
C SER A 2 -8.31 -14.48 -2.16
N VAL A 3 -9.52 -14.95 -1.83
CA VAL A 3 -9.83 -16.35 -1.54
C VAL A 3 -11.17 -16.68 -2.19
N ILE A 4 -11.27 -17.88 -2.77
CA ILE A 4 -12.53 -18.42 -3.26
C ILE A 4 -13.05 -19.41 -2.22
N ILE A 5 -14.30 -19.26 -1.84
CA ILE A 5 -14.99 -20.14 -0.90
C ILE A 5 -16.28 -20.68 -1.52
N GLN A 6 -16.72 -21.83 -1.03
CA GLN A 6 -18.06 -22.35 -1.24
C GLN A 6 -18.80 -22.28 0.10
N ASP A 7 -19.99 -21.69 0.13
CA ASP A 7 -20.81 -21.64 1.33
C ASP A 7 -21.56 -22.97 1.57
N GLU A 8 -22.31 -23.04 2.67
CA GLU A 8 -23.09 -24.23 3.04
C GLU A 8 -24.24 -24.55 2.05
N GLU A 9 -24.65 -23.56 1.25
CA GLU A 9 -25.68 -23.72 0.21
C GLU A 9 -25.09 -24.10 -1.16
N GLY A 10 -23.77 -24.28 -1.24
CA GLY A 10 -23.05 -24.63 -2.46
C GLY A 10 -22.71 -23.45 -3.37
N LYS A 11 -22.96 -22.21 -2.95
CA LYS A 11 -22.68 -21.00 -3.73
C LYS A 11 -21.22 -20.60 -3.59
N PHE A 12 -20.62 -20.17 -4.70
CA PHE A 12 -19.23 -19.74 -4.75
C PHE A 12 -19.09 -18.22 -4.59
N PHE A 13 -18.11 -17.83 -3.79
CA PHE A 13 -17.75 -16.43 -3.57
C PHE A 13 -16.25 -16.24 -3.67
N LEU A 14 -15.84 -15.22 -4.41
CA LEU A 14 -14.51 -14.62 -4.31
C LEU A 14 -14.57 -13.51 -3.26
N LEU A 15 -13.75 -13.60 -2.22
CA LEU A 15 -13.53 -12.53 -1.26
C LEU A 15 -12.17 -11.91 -1.52
N CYS A 16 -12.10 -10.59 -1.71
CA CYS A 16 -10.86 -9.88 -2.03
C CYS A 16 -10.61 -8.76 -1.02
N LYS A 17 -9.36 -8.65 -0.57
CA LYS A 17 -8.86 -7.53 0.23
C LYS A 17 -7.59 -6.94 -0.38
N GLY A 18 -7.46 -5.63 -0.29
CA GLY A 18 -6.31 -4.93 -0.84
C GLY A 18 -6.25 -3.45 -0.45
N ALA A 19 -5.26 -2.77 -1.03
CA ALA A 19 -5.21 -1.32 -1.02
C ALA A 19 -6.48 -0.75 -1.67
N ASP A 20 -6.92 0.39 -1.18
CA ASP A 20 -8.13 1.07 -1.61
C ASP A 20 -8.09 1.43 -3.10
N SER A 21 -6.99 1.98 -3.60
CA SER A 21 -6.80 2.25 -5.04
C SER A 21 -7.02 0.99 -5.90
N ILE A 22 -6.38 -0.13 -5.54
CA ILE A 22 -6.44 -1.37 -6.30
C ILE A 22 -7.85 -1.99 -6.27
N ILE A 23 -8.51 -1.98 -5.11
CA ILE A 23 -9.87 -2.54 -5.00
C ILE A 23 -10.87 -1.68 -5.76
N PHE A 24 -10.80 -0.35 -5.65
CA PHE A 24 -11.71 0.57 -6.33
C PHE A 24 -11.62 0.48 -7.86
N ASP A 25 -10.42 0.25 -8.40
CA ASP A 25 -10.22 0.03 -9.84
C ASP A 25 -10.85 -1.28 -10.35
N ARG A 26 -11.05 -2.27 -9.45
CA ARG A 26 -11.61 -3.59 -9.77
C ARG A 26 -13.13 -3.71 -9.50
N LEU A 27 -13.77 -2.65 -8.99
CA LEU A 27 -15.22 -2.66 -8.71
C LEU A 27 -16.05 -2.62 -10.00
N SER A 28 -17.13 -3.40 -10.04
CA SER A 28 -18.15 -3.30 -11.09
C SER A 28 -18.96 -2.00 -10.96
N ASN A 29 -19.65 -1.56 -12.01
CA ASN A 29 -20.49 -0.36 -11.95
C ASN A 29 -21.55 -0.43 -10.85
N ASP A 30 -22.18 -1.60 -10.67
CA ASP A 30 -23.18 -1.83 -9.62
C ASP A 30 -22.55 -2.08 -8.24
N GLY A 31 -21.24 -2.36 -8.19
CA GLY A 31 -20.46 -2.62 -6.99
C GLY A 31 -19.97 -1.36 -6.26
N LYS A 32 -20.25 -0.17 -6.78
CA LYS A 32 -19.71 1.12 -6.31
C LYS A 32 -20.64 1.92 -5.41
N MET A 33 -21.79 1.36 -5.01
CA MET A 33 -22.83 2.06 -4.24
C MET A 33 -22.30 2.84 -3.03
N TYR A 34 -21.30 2.29 -2.31
CA TYR A 34 -20.73 2.90 -1.10
C TYR A 34 -19.29 3.41 -1.30
N GLU A 35 -18.82 3.53 -2.55
CA GLU A 35 -17.41 3.84 -2.84
C GLU A 35 -16.99 5.20 -2.29
N GLU A 36 -17.81 6.25 -2.50
CA GLU A 36 -17.48 7.62 -2.11
C GLU A 36 -17.35 7.76 -0.58
N ASP A 37 -18.34 7.27 0.17
CA ASP A 37 -18.32 7.29 1.64
C ASP A 37 -17.16 6.45 2.20
N THR A 38 -16.93 5.25 1.63
CA THR A 38 -15.86 4.36 2.07
C THR A 38 -14.49 5.00 1.81
N ARG A 39 -14.31 5.66 0.66
CA ARG A 39 -13.08 6.39 0.32
C ARG A 39 -12.81 7.51 1.32
N LYS A 40 -13.85 8.26 1.71
CA LYS A 40 -13.71 9.30 2.73
C LYS A 40 -13.24 8.72 4.07
N HIS A 41 -13.87 7.65 4.56
CA HIS A 41 -13.46 6.99 5.81
C HIS A 41 -12.03 6.45 5.74
N LEU A 42 -11.64 5.83 4.62
CA LEU A 42 -10.27 5.33 4.41
C LEU A 42 -9.22 6.45 4.46
N ASN A 43 -9.53 7.63 3.91
CA ASN A 43 -8.65 8.78 4.00
C ASN A 43 -8.53 9.27 5.45
N GLU A 44 -9.65 9.43 6.16
CA GLU A 44 -9.67 9.82 7.58
C GLU A 44 -8.87 8.82 8.46
N TYR A 45 -8.99 7.52 8.19
CA TYR A 45 -8.22 6.48 8.89
C TYR A 45 -6.72 6.53 8.57
N GLY A 46 -6.35 6.79 7.32
CA GLY A 46 -4.96 6.97 6.92
C GLY A 46 -4.32 8.20 7.56
N GLU A 47 -5.05 9.32 7.61
CA GLU A 47 -4.63 10.54 8.31
C GLU A 47 -4.42 10.29 9.81
N ALA A 48 -5.27 9.47 10.42
CA ALA A 48 -5.13 9.01 11.80
C ALA A 48 -3.99 7.98 12.01
N GLY A 49 -3.29 7.56 10.95
CA GLY A 49 -2.17 6.63 11.00
C GLY A 49 -2.56 5.16 11.15
N LEU A 50 -3.81 4.82 10.85
CA LEU A 50 -4.29 3.44 10.86
C LEU A 50 -3.96 2.78 9.52
N ARG A 51 -3.60 1.49 9.57
CA ARG A 51 -3.47 0.70 8.35
C ARG A 51 -4.85 0.36 7.81
N THR A 52 -5.07 0.73 6.57
CA THR A 52 -6.37 0.57 5.91
C THR A 52 -6.35 -0.53 4.87
N LEU A 53 -7.45 -1.29 4.76
CA LEU A 53 -7.71 -2.18 3.63
C LEU A 53 -9.16 -1.98 3.18
N ALA A 54 -9.38 -2.04 1.87
CA ALA A 54 -10.71 -2.19 1.28
C ALA A 54 -11.04 -3.67 1.10
N LEU A 55 -12.31 -4.01 1.32
CA LEU A 55 -12.85 -5.36 1.22
C LEU A 55 -13.95 -5.38 0.17
N ALA A 56 -13.86 -6.32 -0.76
CA ALA A 56 -14.86 -6.50 -1.81
C ALA A 56 -15.10 -8.00 -2.04
N TYR A 57 -16.22 -8.32 -2.66
CA TYR A 57 -16.54 -9.70 -3.02
C TYR A 57 -17.13 -9.80 -4.41
N LYS A 58 -17.14 -11.01 -4.97
CA LYS A 58 -17.86 -11.35 -6.19
C LYS A 58 -18.53 -12.69 -6.00
N ARG A 59 -19.80 -12.78 -6.35
CA ARG A 59 -20.50 -14.06 -6.44
C ARG A 59 -20.13 -14.70 -7.78
N LEU A 60 -19.84 -16.00 -7.74
CA LEU A 60 -19.42 -16.76 -8.91
C LEU A 60 -20.49 -17.80 -9.22
N GLU A 61 -20.73 -17.99 -10.52
CA GLU A 61 -21.45 -19.18 -10.97
C GLU A 61 -20.53 -20.39 -10.89
N GLU A 62 -21.09 -21.58 -10.64
CA GLU A 62 -20.31 -22.81 -10.53
C GLU A 62 -19.51 -23.09 -11.81
N SER A 63 -20.11 -22.85 -12.98
CA SER A 63 -19.45 -23.01 -14.28
C SER A 63 -18.28 -22.05 -14.47
N GLU A 64 -18.40 -20.81 -13.99
CA GLU A 64 -17.32 -19.81 -14.03
C GLU A 64 -16.15 -20.26 -13.16
N TYR A 65 -16.42 -20.70 -11.93
CA TYR A 65 -15.39 -21.19 -11.02
C TYR A 65 -14.67 -22.43 -11.58
N LEU A 66 -15.41 -23.42 -12.09
CA LEU A 66 -14.83 -24.66 -12.61
C LEU A 66 -13.94 -24.40 -13.82
N ALA A 67 -14.37 -23.55 -14.75
CA ALA A 67 -13.58 -23.16 -15.91
C ALA A 67 -12.30 -22.42 -15.50
N TRP A 68 -12.42 -21.46 -14.58
CA TRP A 68 -11.27 -20.73 -14.05
C TRP A 68 -10.29 -21.66 -13.32
N ASN A 69 -10.80 -22.58 -12.50
CA ASN A 69 -9.95 -23.48 -11.72
C ASN A 69 -9.19 -24.47 -12.61
N ASP A 70 -9.79 -24.95 -13.71
CA ASP A 70 -9.08 -25.79 -14.68
C ASP A 70 -7.86 -25.06 -15.28
N GLU A 71 -8.05 -23.82 -15.74
CA GLU A 71 -6.95 -22.97 -16.25
C GLU A 71 -5.92 -22.64 -15.15
N PHE A 72 -6.38 -22.33 -13.94
CA PHE A 72 -5.50 -22.05 -12.81
C PHE A 72 -4.64 -23.28 -12.44
N GLN A 73 -5.20 -24.50 -12.43
CA GLN A 73 -4.43 -25.72 -12.19
C GLN A 73 -3.40 -25.96 -13.29
N LYS A 74 -3.77 -25.78 -14.56
CA LYS A 74 -2.81 -25.88 -15.69
C LYS A 74 -1.65 -24.92 -15.49
N ALA A 75 -1.94 -23.64 -15.23
CA ALA A 75 -0.93 -22.62 -15.00
C ALA A 75 -0.02 -22.94 -13.81
N LYS A 76 -0.58 -23.45 -12.71
CA LYS A 76 0.16 -23.85 -11.51
C LYS A 76 1.15 -25.00 -11.78
N THR A 77 0.82 -25.90 -12.70
CA THR A 77 1.69 -27.03 -13.09
C THR A 77 2.73 -26.68 -14.15
N THR A 78 2.64 -25.52 -14.79
CA THR A 78 3.62 -25.05 -15.76
C THR A 78 5.00 -24.88 -15.11
N VAL A 79 6.04 -25.42 -15.74
CA VAL A 79 7.43 -25.29 -15.29
C VAL A 79 8.14 -24.24 -16.15
N GLY A 80 8.78 -23.27 -15.51
CA GLY A 80 9.57 -22.24 -16.17
C GLY A 80 9.28 -20.84 -15.64
N GLN A 81 9.96 -19.85 -16.20
CA GLN A 81 9.89 -18.45 -15.77
C GLN A 81 8.51 -17.81 -16.01
N ASN A 82 7.73 -18.32 -16.97
CA ASN A 82 6.42 -17.77 -17.32
C ASN A 82 5.30 -18.16 -16.35
N ARG A 83 5.57 -19.04 -15.38
CA ARG A 83 4.54 -19.55 -14.45
C ARG A 83 3.92 -18.43 -13.61
N GLU A 84 4.72 -17.53 -13.09
CA GLU A 84 4.26 -16.43 -12.23
C GLU A 84 3.38 -15.44 -13.00
N ALA A 85 3.82 -15.00 -14.18
CA ALA A 85 3.03 -14.13 -15.04
C ALA A 85 1.67 -14.75 -15.42
N LEU A 86 1.65 -16.03 -15.79
CA LEU A 86 0.41 -16.72 -16.14
C LEU A 86 -0.58 -16.83 -14.97
N LEU A 87 -0.07 -17.09 -13.75
CA LEU A 87 -0.88 -17.12 -12.55
C LEU A 87 -1.44 -15.73 -12.21
N GLU A 88 -0.65 -14.69 -12.44
CA GLU A 88 -1.06 -13.29 -12.24
C GLU A 88 -2.17 -12.91 -13.21
N ASP A 89 -2.00 -13.17 -14.52
CA ASP A 89 -3.02 -12.90 -15.54
C ASP A 89 -4.36 -13.60 -15.24
N ILE A 90 -4.30 -14.89 -14.87
CA ILE A 90 -5.50 -15.68 -14.55
C ILE A 90 -6.17 -15.18 -13.27
N SER A 91 -5.38 -14.76 -12.28
CA SER A 91 -5.91 -14.20 -11.03
C SER A 91 -6.56 -12.84 -11.27
N ASP A 92 -5.94 -12.00 -12.11
CA ASP A 92 -6.46 -10.68 -12.44
C ASP A 92 -7.81 -10.77 -13.14
N VAL A 93 -8.01 -11.69 -14.08
CA VAL A 93 -9.32 -11.91 -14.71
C VAL A 93 -10.40 -12.23 -13.67
N MET A 94 -10.06 -13.03 -12.65
CA MET A 94 -11.00 -13.43 -11.60
C MET A 94 -11.32 -12.32 -10.62
N GLU A 95 -10.33 -11.48 -10.30
CA GLU A 95 -10.42 -10.39 -9.34
C GLU A 95 -11.06 -9.10 -9.88
N ASN A 96 -11.75 -9.16 -11.02
CA ASN A 96 -12.49 -8.04 -11.61
C ASN A 96 -14.01 -8.11 -11.37
N ASN A 97 -14.69 -6.99 -11.55
CA ASN A 97 -16.14 -6.83 -11.38
C ASN A 97 -16.62 -7.11 -9.94
N LEU A 98 -15.88 -6.59 -8.96
CA LEU A 98 -16.15 -6.80 -7.55
C LEU A 98 -17.27 -5.87 -7.02
N ILE A 99 -17.90 -6.27 -5.92
CA ILE A 99 -18.86 -5.49 -5.15
C ILE A 99 -18.20 -5.06 -3.84
N LEU A 100 -18.17 -3.76 -3.58
CA LEU A 100 -17.58 -3.22 -2.35
C LEU A 100 -18.41 -3.64 -1.14
N VAL A 101 -17.75 -4.22 -0.13
CA VAL A 101 -18.35 -4.51 1.18
C VAL A 101 -18.07 -3.36 2.14
N GLY A 102 -16.85 -2.84 2.13
CA GLY A 102 -16.43 -1.75 3.01
C GLY A 102 -14.93 -1.72 3.23
N ALA A 103 -14.52 -1.27 4.41
CA ALA A 103 -13.14 -1.03 4.77
C ALA A 103 -12.82 -1.51 6.19
N THR A 104 -11.54 -1.76 6.46
CA THR A 104 -11.00 -1.99 7.79
C THR A 104 -9.92 -0.97 8.10
N ALA A 105 -9.82 -0.56 9.36
CA ALA A 105 -8.73 0.26 9.87
C ALA A 105 -8.13 -0.43 11.10
N VAL A 106 -6.82 -0.67 11.07
CA VAL A 106 -6.11 -1.37 12.14
C VAL A 106 -4.98 -0.49 12.64
N GLU A 107 -4.95 -0.26 13.95
CA GLU A 107 -3.83 0.40 14.59
C GLU A 107 -2.61 -0.54 14.60
N ASP A 108 -1.53 -0.13 13.95
CA ASP A 108 -0.26 -0.86 14.05
C ASP A 108 0.56 -0.33 15.22
N LYS A 109 0.47 -1.03 16.35
CA LYS A 109 1.23 -0.67 17.54
C LYS A 109 2.70 -0.99 17.34
N LEU A 110 3.54 -0.02 17.68
CA LEU A 110 4.98 -0.26 17.73
C LEU A 110 5.31 -1.37 18.73
N GLN A 111 6.30 -2.19 18.37
CA GLN A 111 6.82 -3.18 19.30
C GLN A 111 7.40 -2.48 20.55
N LYS A 112 7.28 -3.15 21.69
CA LYS A 112 7.80 -2.64 22.96
C LYS A 112 9.29 -2.34 22.84
N GLY A 113 9.69 -1.12 23.19
CA GLY A 113 11.10 -0.72 23.19
C GLY A 113 11.58 -0.07 21.88
N VAL A 114 10.79 -0.07 20.80
CA VAL A 114 11.19 0.51 19.51
C VAL A 114 11.59 1.98 19.62
N PRO A 115 10.78 2.88 20.23
CA PRO A 115 11.16 4.29 20.34
C PRO A 115 12.48 4.50 21.11
N GLN A 116 12.68 3.75 22.20
CA GLN A 116 13.89 3.83 23.02
C GLN A 116 15.13 3.30 22.28
N CYS A 117 14.96 2.25 21.47
CA CYS A 117 16.04 1.70 20.65
C CYS A 117 16.47 2.70 19.57
N ILE A 118 15.51 3.23 18.80
CA ILE A 118 15.76 4.22 17.74
C ILE A 118 16.47 5.46 18.31
N ASP A 119 16.02 5.97 19.45
CA ASP A 119 16.64 7.13 20.12
C ASP A 119 18.10 6.86 20.52
N LYS A 120 18.40 5.68 21.10
CA LYS A 120 19.78 5.30 21.46
C LYS A 120 20.68 5.12 20.25
N LEU A 121 20.18 4.50 19.18
CA LEU A 121 20.95 4.33 17.94
C LEU A 121 21.25 5.69 17.29
N ALA A 122 20.27 6.61 17.29
CA ALA A 122 20.47 7.97 16.80
C ALA A 122 21.49 8.75 17.65
N GLN A 123 21.43 8.64 18.99
CA GLN A 123 22.42 9.26 19.90
C GLN A 123 23.83 8.68 19.72
N ALA A 124 23.95 7.40 19.33
CA ALA A 124 25.21 6.78 18.96
C ALA A 124 25.75 7.25 17.59
N GLY A 125 25.05 8.15 16.90
CA GLY A 125 25.45 8.70 15.61
C GLY A 125 24.99 7.87 14.39
N LEU A 126 24.21 6.81 14.60
CA LEU A 126 23.71 5.99 13.50
C LEU A 126 22.56 6.69 12.77
N LYS A 127 22.58 6.60 11.43
CA LYS A 127 21.51 7.13 10.57
C LYS A 127 20.53 6.01 10.24
N LEU A 128 19.25 6.23 10.53
CA LEU A 128 18.19 5.24 10.37
C LEU A 128 17.28 5.64 9.22
N TRP A 129 17.01 4.69 8.33
CA TRP A 129 16.18 4.87 7.15
C TRP A 129 15.03 3.87 7.22
N VAL A 130 13.80 4.37 7.06
CA VAL A 130 12.60 3.52 7.01
C VAL A 130 12.18 3.41 5.56
N LEU A 131 12.17 2.18 5.05
CA LEU A 131 11.67 1.82 3.74
C LEU A 131 10.32 1.13 3.95
N THR A 132 9.24 1.71 3.41
CA THR A 132 7.89 1.18 3.56
C THR A 132 7.12 1.31 2.26
N GLY A 133 6.21 0.37 2.01
CA GLY A 133 5.22 0.43 0.93
C GLY A 133 3.84 0.93 1.39
N ASP A 134 3.76 1.44 2.62
CA ASP A 134 2.54 2.06 3.16
C ASP A 134 2.34 3.47 2.59
N LYS A 135 1.16 4.05 2.82
CA LYS A 135 0.87 5.44 2.43
C LYS A 135 1.83 6.41 3.13
N MET A 136 2.06 7.57 2.51
CA MET A 136 2.97 8.59 3.03
C MET A 136 2.54 9.04 4.44
N GLU A 137 1.24 9.21 4.66
CA GLU A 137 0.65 9.64 5.92
C GLU A 137 0.91 8.61 7.03
N THR A 138 0.71 7.32 6.75
CA THR A 138 1.02 6.23 7.69
C THR A 138 2.51 6.20 8.02
N ALA A 139 3.38 6.36 7.02
CA ALA A 139 4.83 6.38 7.22
C ALA A 139 5.28 7.54 8.12
N ILE A 140 4.70 8.73 7.93
CA ILE A 140 4.96 9.91 8.76
C ILE A 140 4.48 9.67 10.20
N ASN A 141 3.26 9.13 10.37
CA ASN A 141 2.69 8.82 11.68
C ASN A 141 3.54 7.79 12.45
N ILE A 142 3.99 6.72 11.78
CA ILE A 142 4.93 5.75 12.35
C ILE A 142 6.28 6.40 12.68
N GLY A 143 6.78 7.28 11.81
CA GLY A 143 8.00 8.04 12.03
C GLY A 143 7.96 8.87 13.31
N TYR A 144 6.82 9.53 13.58
CA TYR A 144 6.60 10.25 14.85
C TYR A 144 6.46 9.31 16.04
N ALA A 145 5.66 8.24 15.90
CA ALA A 145 5.43 7.29 16.97
C ALA A 145 6.72 6.61 17.45
N CYS A 146 7.66 6.37 16.52
CA CYS A 146 8.92 5.69 16.81
C CYS A 146 10.08 6.65 17.13
N SER A 147 9.79 7.95 17.30
CA SER A 147 10.77 9.02 17.59
C SER A 147 11.85 9.21 16.52
N LEU A 148 11.63 8.69 15.31
CA LEU A 148 12.49 8.93 14.15
C LEU A 148 12.28 10.36 13.62
N LEU A 149 11.01 10.79 13.57
CA LEU A 149 10.62 12.17 13.32
C LEU A 149 10.31 12.85 14.65
N ARG A 150 10.79 14.08 14.83
CA ARG A 150 10.58 14.90 16.03
C ARG A 150 9.92 16.21 15.66
N GLN A 151 9.18 16.79 16.61
CA GLN A 151 8.63 18.13 16.44
C GLN A 151 9.77 19.13 16.18
N GLY A 152 9.58 20.01 15.21
CA GLY A 152 10.59 20.99 14.77
C GLY A 152 11.57 20.47 13.72
N MET A 153 11.58 19.17 13.40
CA MET A 153 12.33 18.69 12.23
C MET A 153 11.69 19.24 10.95
N LYS A 154 12.52 19.83 10.09
CA LYS A 154 12.09 20.26 8.76
C LYS A 154 11.82 19.01 7.91
N GLN A 155 10.57 18.85 7.48
CA GLN A 155 10.20 17.79 6.56
C GLN A 155 10.51 18.23 5.13
N ILE A 156 11.24 17.40 4.39
CA ILE A 156 11.49 17.58 2.97
C ILE A 156 10.71 16.48 2.26
N CYS A 157 9.61 16.86 1.61
CA CYS A 157 8.81 15.96 0.80
C CYS A 157 9.27 16.06 -0.66
N ILE A 158 9.56 14.92 -1.28
CA ILE A 158 9.89 14.81 -2.69
C ILE A 158 8.90 13.83 -3.30
N THR A 159 8.08 14.32 -4.22
CA THR A 159 7.07 13.55 -4.93
C THR A 159 7.23 13.84 -6.42
N THR A 160 7.11 12.81 -7.24
CA THR A 160 7.08 12.94 -8.71
C THR A 160 5.64 12.74 -9.17
N VAL A 161 5.21 13.51 -10.16
CA VAL A 161 3.93 13.23 -10.85
C VAL A 161 4.16 12.17 -11.93
N ALA A 162 3.11 11.44 -12.31
CA ALA A 162 3.21 10.32 -13.27
C ALA A 162 3.78 10.71 -14.65
N THR A 163 3.82 11.99 -14.98
CA THR A 163 4.42 12.53 -16.22
C THR A 163 5.92 12.80 -16.12
N ASP A 164 6.50 12.74 -14.91
CA ASP A 164 7.91 13.05 -14.69
C ASP A 164 8.79 11.88 -15.11
N THR A 165 9.81 12.16 -15.91
CA THR A 165 10.82 11.15 -16.24
C THR A 165 11.78 10.93 -15.06
N ALA A 166 12.49 9.80 -15.06
CA ALA A 166 13.56 9.55 -14.08
C ALA A 166 14.64 10.66 -14.10
N GLU A 167 14.77 11.37 -15.22
CA GLU A 167 15.69 12.48 -15.40
C GLU A 167 15.17 13.77 -14.74
N ASP A 168 13.86 13.99 -14.75
CA ASP A 168 13.20 15.10 -14.05
C ASP A 168 13.27 14.91 -12.54
N ALA A 169 13.05 13.68 -12.07
CA ALA A 169 13.25 13.33 -10.66
C ALA A 169 14.70 13.60 -10.20
N LYS A 170 15.69 13.22 -11.01
CA LYS A 170 17.12 13.50 -10.73
C LYS A 170 17.43 15.00 -10.70
N LYS A 171 16.83 15.80 -11.59
CA LYS A 171 16.99 17.27 -11.59
C LYS A 171 16.37 17.90 -10.36
N VAL A 172 15.17 17.48 -9.95
CA VAL A 172 14.52 17.96 -8.72
C VAL A 172 15.39 17.60 -7.51
N LEU A 173 15.88 16.35 -7.44
CA LEU A 173 16.79 15.90 -6.39
C LEU A 173 18.09 16.72 -6.37
N SER A 174 18.74 16.94 -7.51
CA SER A 174 20.01 17.69 -7.55
C SER A 174 19.80 19.16 -7.20
N PHE A 175 18.73 19.79 -7.70
CA PHE A 175 18.39 21.18 -7.38
C PHE A 175 18.11 21.36 -5.88
N TYR A 176 17.40 20.41 -5.26
CA TYR A 176 17.13 20.46 -3.82
C TYR A 176 18.36 20.14 -2.96
N TYR A 177 19.13 19.11 -3.29
CA TYR A 177 20.35 18.76 -2.56
C TYR A 177 21.40 19.88 -2.65
N LEU A 178 21.66 20.40 -3.85
CA LEU A 178 22.63 21.50 -4.01
C LEU A 178 22.13 22.84 -3.48
N GLY A 179 20.84 23.16 -3.62
CA GLY A 179 20.31 24.47 -3.27
C GLY A 179 19.92 24.64 -1.80
N LYS A 180 19.41 23.59 -1.15
CA LYS A 180 18.84 23.67 0.21
C LYS A 180 19.52 22.79 1.26
N VAL A 181 20.29 21.77 0.90
CA VAL A 181 20.96 20.90 1.89
C VAL A 181 22.41 21.37 2.10
N LEU A 182 23.15 21.67 1.02
CA LEU A 182 24.52 22.20 1.12
C LEU A 182 24.59 23.62 1.70
N SER A 183 23.57 24.45 1.49
CA SER A 183 23.46 25.77 2.14
C SER A 183 23.18 25.67 3.65
N PHE A 184 22.66 24.54 4.13
CA PHE A 184 22.42 24.28 5.56
C PHE A 184 23.68 23.79 6.29
N GLU A 185 24.55 23.03 5.62
CA GLU A 185 25.84 22.64 6.21
C GLU A 185 26.76 23.85 6.46
N SER A 186 26.67 24.92 5.65
CA SER A 186 27.50 26.12 5.88
C SER A 186 27.03 26.96 7.08
N GLU A 187 25.73 27.00 7.39
CA GLU A 187 25.20 27.69 8.57
C GLU A 187 25.54 26.96 9.88
N TYR A 188 25.56 25.63 9.89
CA TYR A 188 25.87 24.83 11.09
C TYR A 188 27.36 24.64 11.38
N ILE A 189 28.25 24.95 10.43
CA ILE A 189 29.71 24.91 10.63
C ILE A 189 30.27 26.28 11.09
N SER A 190 29.43 27.34 11.12
CA SER A 190 29.85 28.71 11.49
C SER A 190 29.57 29.13 12.95
N LYS A 191 29.26 28.19 13.85
CA LYS A 191 29.17 28.45 15.30
C LYS A 191 29.94 27.43 16.12
#